data_AF-G2G8S4-F1
#
_entry.id   AF-G2G8S4-F1
#
_cell.length_a   1.000
_cell.length_b   1.000
_cell.length_c   1.000
_cell.angle_alpha   90.00
_cell.angle_beta   90.00
_cell.angle_gamma   90.00
#
_symmetry.space_group_name_H-M   'P 1'
#
loop_
_entity.id
_entity.type
_entity.pdbx_description
1 polymer ?
#
loop_
_entity_poly.entity_id
_entity_poly.type
_entity_poly.pdbx_seq_one_letter_code
_entity_poly.pdbx_strand_id
1 'polypeptide(L)'
;MTAPAGPRTPTPGDLSRRTPPPPAPPRPARAPQAPAADAALAPGKLTRDEHFRRYFMLGLRASRMHAHARLVGHDLMWRASHTTGRLSPGQRPTTGDLAAATGLAPRQIQVALQNLYSRGWIRTERPATAGEAASCPVVAALTIPAAVLQQIRATTGKPRRRAPR
;
A
#
# COMPACT_ATOMS: atom_id res chain seq x y z
N MET A 1 29.75 -46.25 61.25
CA MET A 1 29.58 -44.90 61.83
C MET A 1 30.38 -43.94 60.95
N THR A 2 29.71 -43.12 60.13
CA THR A 2 30.37 -42.25 59.16
C THR A 2 29.85 -40.83 59.37
N ALA A 3 30.73 -39.90 59.72
CA ALA A 3 30.39 -38.53 60.09
C ALA A 3 30.06 -37.67 58.86
N PRO A 4 29.08 -36.75 58.94
CA PRO A 4 28.74 -35.86 57.83
C PRO A 4 29.79 -34.74 57.67
N ALA A 5 30.23 -34.54 56.42
CA ALA A 5 31.15 -33.47 56.06
C ALA A 5 30.44 -32.10 56.15
N GLY A 6 30.97 -31.21 56.98
CA GLY A 6 30.43 -29.86 57.19
C GLY A 6 30.65 -28.92 55.99
N PRO A 7 29.83 -27.86 55.88
CA PRO A 7 29.87 -26.90 54.78
C PRO A 7 31.19 -26.11 54.81
N ARG A 8 31.88 -26.08 53.67
CA ARG A 8 33.13 -25.34 53.51
C ARG A 8 32.85 -23.85 53.36
N THR A 9 33.47 -23.04 54.22
CA THR A 9 33.44 -21.59 54.15
C THR A 9 34.31 -21.11 52.98
N PRO A 10 33.79 -20.34 52.01
CA PRO A 10 34.58 -19.83 50.91
C PRO A 10 35.67 -18.89 51.43
N THR A 11 36.89 -19.06 50.92
CA THR A 11 38.07 -18.30 51.35
C THR A 11 38.11 -16.96 50.58
N PRO A 12 38.62 -15.86 51.15
CA PRO A 12 38.53 -14.51 50.54
C PRO A 12 39.09 -14.40 49.11
N GLY A 13 40.00 -15.28 48.70
CA GLY A 13 40.53 -15.35 47.33
C GLY A 13 39.52 -15.79 46.26
N ASP A 14 38.40 -16.42 46.64
CA ASP A 14 37.37 -16.88 45.70
C ASP A 14 36.48 -15.74 45.17
N LEU A 15 36.44 -14.59 45.85
CA LEU A 15 35.62 -13.45 45.43
C LEU A 15 36.23 -12.69 44.24
N SER A 16 37.55 -12.79 44.02
CA SER A 16 38.26 -12.03 42.98
C SER A 16 38.19 -12.65 41.59
N ARG A 17 37.66 -13.87 41.44
CA ARG A 17 37.56 -14.58 40.14
C ARG A 17 36.18 -14.53 39.49
N ARG A 18 35.21 -13.79 40.04
CA ARG A 18 33.93 -13.59 39.33
C ARG A 18 34.11 -12.59 38.20
N THR A 19 34.52 -13.10 37.04
CA THR A 19 34.43 -12.40 35.78
C THR A 19 32.94 -12.08 35.53
N PRO A 20 32.55 -10.81 35.36
CA PRO A 20 31.17 -10.46 35.05
C PRO A 20 30.76 -11.15 33.74
N PRO A 21 29.54 -11.71 33.66
CA PRO A 21 29.06 -12.32 32.43
C PRO A 21 29.10 -11.27 31.32
N PRO A 22 29.54 -11.62 30.11
CA PRO A 22 29.58 -10.69 28.99
C PRO A 22 28.16 -10.12 28.76
N PRO A 23 28.04 -8.81 28.41
CA PRO A 23 26.75 -8.20 28.15
C PRO A 23 26.02 -8.99 27.07
N ALA A 24 24.76 -9.34 27.36
CA ALA A 24 23.93 -10.06 26.41
C ALA A 24 23.84 -9.26 25.09
N PRO A 25 24.01 -9.91 23.92
CA PRO A 25 23.92 -9.21 22.65
C PRO A 25 22.56 -8.50 22.54
N PRO A 26 22.53 -7.26 22.01
CA PRO A 26 21.29 -6.52 21.87
C PRO A 26 20.31 -7.36 21.05
N ARG A 27 19.13 -7.62 21.64
CA ARG A 27 18.06 -8.36 20.98
C ARG A 27 17.71 -7.60 19.70
N PRO A 28 17.76 -8.23 18.50
CA PRO A 28 17.50 -7.53 17.26
C PRO A 28 16.13 -6.87 17.35
N ALA A 29 16.07 -5.56 17.10
CA ALA A 29 14.83 -4.82 17.06
C ALA A 29 13.89 -5.54 16.10
N ARG A 30 12.72 -5.94 16.59
CA ARG A 30 11.74 -6.71 15.82
C ARG A 30 11.40 -5.88 14.56
N ALA A 31 11.82 -6.37 13.40
CA ALA A 31 11.53 -5.70 12.14
C ALA A 31 10.00 -5.54 12.03
N PRO A 32 9.50 -4.38 11.58
CA PRO A 32 8.07 -4.20 11.35
C PRO A 32 7.58 -5.34 10.45
N GLN A 33 6.63 -6.15 10.95
CA GLN A 33 6.01 -7.17 10.12
C GLN A 33 5.33 -6.46 8.95
N ALA A 34 5.78 -6.75 7.74
CA ALA A 34 5.12 -6.25 6.55
C ALA A 34 3.67 -6.75 6.58
N PRO A 35 2.67 -5.88 6.31
CA PRO A 35 1.30 -6.33 6.19
C PRO A 35 1.19 -7.41 5.12
N ALA A 36 0.27 -8.37 5.32
CA ALA A 36 -0.05 -9.37 4.30
C ALA A 36 -0.30 -8.67 2.95
N ALA A 37 0.19 -9.25 1.86
CA ALA A 37 0.17 -8.63 0.52
C ALA A 37 -1.24 -8.13 0.13
N ASP A 38 -2.27 -8.89 0.49
CA ASP A 38 -3.67 -8.54 0.22
C ASP A 38 -4.14 -7.30 1.00
N ALA A 39 -3.67 -7.13 2.24
CA ALA A 39 -3.99 -5.95 3.04
C ALA A 39 -3.33 -4.68 2.49
N ALA A 40 -2.18 -4.82 1.82
CA ALA A 40 -1.52 -3.68 1.16
C ALA A 40 -2.28 -3.20 -0.09
N LEU A 41 -2.96 -4.12 -0.78
CA LEU A 41 -3.79 -3.84 -1.97
C LEU A 41 -5.23 -3.44 -1.63
N ALA A 42 -5.66 -3.60 -0.38
CA ALA A 42 -6.97 -3.18 0.06
C ALA A 42 -7.18 -1.66 -0.18
N PRO A 43 -8.39 -1.23 -0.58
CA PRO A 43 -8.67 0.19 -0.77
C PRO A 43 -8.47 0.99 0.53
N GLY A 44 -7.70 2.07 0.44
CA GLY A 44 -7.56 3.02 1.53
C GLY A 44 -8.84 3.82 1.75
N LYS A 45 -9.11 4.17 3.01
CA LYS A 45 -10.22 5.04 3.40
C LYS A 45 -9.73 6.48 3.50
N LEU A 46 -10.30 7.35 2.67
CA LEU A 46 -10.07 8.80 2.75
C LEU A 46 -10.84 9.40 3.93
N THR A 47 -10.29 10.46 4.52
CA THR A 47 -11.01 11.28 5.52
C THR A 47 -11.90 12.29 4.81
N ARG A 48 -12.76 13.00 5.57
CA ARG A 48 -13.71 13.98 5.02
C ARG A 48 -13.01 15.16 4.31
N ASP A 49 -11.81 15.53 4.75
CA ASP A 49 -11.05 16.66 4.20
C ASP A 49 -10.18 16.27 2.99
N GLU A 50 -10.04 14.96 2.75
CA GLU A 50 -9.20 14.44 1.68
C GLU A 50 -9.96 14.28 0.38
N HIS A 51 -9.49 15.00 -0.65
CA HIS A 51 -10.10 14.95 -1.97
C HIS A 51 -9.53 13.77 -2.77
N PHE A 52 -10.38 12.82 -3.15
CA PHE A 52 -9.97 11.60 -3.86
C PHE A 52 -9.08 11.88 -5.05
N ARG A 53 -9.50 12.78 -5.94
CA ARG A 53 -8.76 13.12 -7.16
C ARG A 53 -7.32 13.57 -6.88
N ARG A 54 -7.10 14.42 -5.87
CA ARG A 54 -5.77 14.90 -5.49
C ARG A 54 -4.88 13.75 -5.02
N TYR A 55 -5.38 12.92 -4.11
CA TYR A 55 -4.64 11.79 -3.56
C TYR A 55 -4.38 10.71 -4.61
N PHE A 56 -5.34 10.47 -5.51
CA PHE A 56 -5.18 9.54 -6.62
C PHE A 56 -4.03 9.98 -7.54
N MET A 57 -3.97 11.25 -7.96
CA MET A 57 -2.85 11.75 -8.78
C MET A 57 -1.49 11.63 -8.06
N LEU A 58 -1.43 12.00 -6.77
CA LEU A 58 -0.20 11.90 -5.99
C LEU A 58 0.27 10.44 -5.89
N GLY A 59 -0.65 9.53 -5.60
CA GLY A 59 -0.37 8.11 -5.53
C GLY A 59 0.06 7.53 -6.88
N LEU A 60 -0.63 7.90 -7.96
CA LEU A 60 -0.32 7.43 -9.30
C LEU A 60 1.08 7.90 -9.73
N ARG A 61 1.46 9.15 -9.40
CA ARG A 61 2.80 9.70 -9.64
C ARG A 61 3.86 9.00 -8.80
N ALA A 62 3.58 8.73 -7.52
CA ALA A 62 4.48 8.02 -6.61
C ALA A 62 4.60 6.52 -6.93
N SER A 63 3.64 5.96 -7.66
CA SER A 63 3.65 4.55 -8.04
C SER A 63 4.80 4.24 -9.00
N ARG A 64 5.40 3.05 -8.84
CA ARG A 64 6.36 2.48 -9.81
C ARG A 64 5.63 1.75 -10.95
N MET A 65 4.51 2.27 -11.43
CA MET A 65 3.80 1.70 -12.57
C MET A 65 4.38 2.22 -13.89
N HIS A 66 4.26 1.41 -14.95
CA HIS A 66 4.65 1.82 -16.29
C HIS A 66 3.89 3.08 -16.74
N ALA A 67 4.51 3.87 -17.61
CA ALA A 67 3.94 5.12 -18.12
C ALA A 67 2.54 4.92 -18.71
N HIS A 68 2.32 3.85 -19.50
CA HIS A 68 1.01 3.55 -20.09
C HIS A 68 -0.09 3.33 -19.03
N ALA A 69 0.21 2.58 -17.95
CA ALA A 69 -0.75 2.37 -16.86
C ALA A 69 -1.09 3.68 -16.13
N ARG A 70 -0.10 4.56 -15.93
CA ARG A 70 -0.34 5.89 -15.34
C ARG A 70 -1.15 6.78 -16.28
N LEU A 71 -0.92 6.73 -17.59
CA LEU A 71 -1.68 7.48 -18.58
C LEU A 71 -3.15 7.05 -18.60
N VAL A 72 -3.42 5.75 -18.68
CA VAL A 72 -4.80 5.21 -18.61
C VAL A 72 -5.45 5.55 -17.26
N GLY A 73 -4.72 5.40 -16.15
CA GLY A 73 -5.22 5.77 -14.82
C GLY A 73 -5.59 7.25 -14.72
N HIS A 74 -4.83 8.14 -15.37
CA HIS A 74 -5.11 9.56 -15.42
C HIS A 74 -6.38 9.87 -16.25
N ASP A 75 -6.54 9.24 -17.42
CA ASP A 75 -7.77 9.39 -18.23
C ASP A 75 -9.01 8.90 -17.46
N LEU A 76 -8.93 7.72 -16.85
CA LEU A 76 -10.03 7.18 -16.04
C LEU A 76 -10.39 8.12 -14.87
N MET A 77 -9.39 8.73 -14.22
CA MET A 77 -9.61 9.68 -13.13
C MET A 77 -10.35 10.93 -13.58
N TRP A 78 -10.11 11.42 -14.81
CA TRP A 78 -10.85 12.56 -15.36
C TRP A 78 -12.33 12.25 -15.63
N ARG A 79 -12.66 10.98 -15.90
CA ARG A 79 -14.04 10.51 -16.13
C ARG A 79 -14.76 10.15 -14.83
N ALA A 80 -14.02 9.83 -13.78
CA ALA A 80 -14.57 9.44 -12.49
C ALA A 80 -15.06 10.62 -11.66
N SER A 81 -16.01 10.36 -10.76
CA SER A 81 -16.45 11.33 -9.76
C SER A 81 -15.26 11.83 -8.93
N HIS A 82 -15.12 13.15 -8.82
CA HIS A 82 -14.00 13.77 -8.10
C HIS A 82 -13.92 13.39 -6.62
N THR A 83 -15.07 13.11 -6.01
CA THR A 83 -15.20 12.82 -4.57
C THR A 83 -15.07 11.34 -4.29
N THR A 84 -15.69 10.48 -5.10
CA THR A 84 -15.81 9.04 -4.79
C THR A 84 -14.91 8.15 -5.63
N GLY A 85 -14.36 8.65 -6.74
CA GLY A 85 -13.61 7.85 -7.70
C GLY A 85 -14.48 6.86 -8.49
N ARG A 86 -15.81 6.93 -8.39
CA ARG A 86 -16.73 6.04 -9.12
C ARG A 86 -16.95 6.50 -10.55
N LEU A 87 -17.07 5.55 -11.46
CA LEU A 87 -17.48 5.79 -12.85
C LEU A 87 -18.98 5.56 -12.98
N SER A 88 -19.72 6.59 -13.38
CA SER A 88 -21.16 6.48 -13.68
C SER A 88 -21.37 5.46 -14.80
N PRO A 89 -22.46 4.67 -14.80
CA PRO A 89 -22.69 3.64 -15.83
C PRO A 89 -22.55 4.14 -17.28
N GLY A 90 -23.08 5.34 -17.58
CA GLY A 90 -22.95 5.95 -18.91
C GLY A 90 -21.60 6.64 -19.21
N GLN A 91 -20.69 6.70 -18.24
CA GLN A 91 -19.36 7.32 -18.38
C GLN A 91 -18.23 6.30 -18.36
N ARG A 92 -18.56 5.00 -18.34
CA ARG A 92 -17.58 3.91 -18.36
C ARG A 92 -16.97 3.84 -19.76
N PRO A 93 -15.67 4.15 -19.91
CA PRO A 93 -15.07 4.16 -21.24
C PRO A 93 -14.89 2.73 -21.74
N THR A 94 -15.14 2.54 -23.03
CA THR A 94 -14.76 1.32 -23.74
C THR A 94 -13.24 1.30 -23.96
N THR A 95 -12.70 0.14 -24.38
CA THR A 95 -11.29 0.07 -24.79
C THR A 95 -11.00 1.00 -25.98
N GLY A 96 -11.97 1.18 -26.89
CA GLY A 96 -11.87 2.12 -28.01
C GLY A 96 -11.79 3.57 -27.56
N ASP A 97 -12.62 3.98 -26.60
CA ASP A 97 -12.60 5.34 -26.05
C ASP A 97 -11.26 5.65 -25.37
N LEU A 98 -10.71 4.69 -24.62
CA LEU A 98 -9.40 4.83 -23.97
C LEU A 98 -8.27 4.88 -24.99
N ALA A 99 -8.33 4.06 -26.04
CA ALA A 99 -7.35 4.08 -27.13
C ALA A 99 -7.36 5.45 -27.84
N ALA A 100 -8.55 5.97 -28.16
CA ALA A 100 -8.71 7.29 -28.77
C ALA A 100 -8.19 8.42 -27.86
N ALA A 101 -8.48 8.37 -26.56
CA ALA A 101 -8.07 9.41 -25.62
C ALA A 101 -6.56 9.40 -25.31
N THR A 102 -5.91 8.24 -25.35
CA THR A 102 -4.50 8.08 -24.93
C THR A 102 -3.53 7.85 -26.08
N GLY A 103 -4.02 7.59 -27.30
CA GLY A 103 -3.21 7.22 -28.45
C GLY A 103 -2.57 5.83 -28.35
N LEU A 104 -2.97 5.00 -27.37
CA LEU A 104 -2.43 3.66 -27.16
C LEU A 104 -3.18 2.62 -27.99
N ALA A 105 -2.47 1.57 -28.41
CA ALA A 105 -3.10 0.43 -29.06
C ALA A 105 -4.05 -0.32 -28.08
N PRO A 106 -5.14 -0.94 -28.56
CA PRO A 106 -6.09 -1.66 -27.70
C PRO A 106 -5.43 -2.70 -26.78
N ARG A 107 -4.43 -3.44 -27.28
CA ARG A 107 -3.67 -4.42 -26.48
C ARG A 107 -2.87 -3.76 -25.34
N GLN A 108 -2.32 -2.57 -25.57
CA GLN A 108 -1.61 -1.80 -24.54
C GLN A 108 -2.57 -1.28 -23.47
N ILE A 109 -3.78 -0.87 -23.87
CA ILE A 109 -4.85 -0.50 -22.93
C ILE A 109 -5.22 -1.68 -22.04
N GLN A 110 -5.43 -2.87 -22.60
CA GLN A 110 -5.75 -4.07 -21.82
C GLN A 110 -4.66 -4.40 -20.79
N VAL A 111 -3.39 -4.35 -21.19
CA VAL A 111 -2.26 -4.55 -20.27
C VAL A 111 -2.19 -3.46 -19.20
N ALA A 112 -2.47 -2.21 -19.56
CA ALA A 112 -2.51 -1.09 -18.62
C ALA A 112 -3.64 -1.26 -17.59
N LEU A 113 -4.85 -1.63 -18.02
CA LEU A 113 -5.99 -1.92 -17.16
C LEU A 113 -5.72 -3.11 -16.25
N GLN A 114 -5.13 -4.19 -16.77
CA GLN A 114 -4.73 -5.34 -15.96
C GLN A 114 -3.71 -4.95 -14.89
N ASN A 115 -2.71 -4.14 -15.23
CA ASN A 115 -1.73 -3.63 -14.27
C ASN A 115 -2.37 -2.77 -13.16
N LEU A 116 -3.31 -1.90 -13.53
CA LEU A 116 -4.07 -1.09 -12.57
C LEU A 116 -4.90 -1.99 -11.64
N TYR A 117 -5.56 -3.02 -12.20
CA TYR A 117 -6.38 -3.97 -11.43
C TYR A 117 -5.54 -4.79 -10.46
N SER A 118 -4.49 -5.44 -10.94
CA SER A 118 -3.59 -6.27 -10.13
C SER A 118 -2.89 -5.49 -9.02
N ARG A 119 -2.77 -4.17 -9.14
CA ARG A 119 -2.20 -3.28 -8.11
C ARG A 119 -3.24 -2.55 -7.27
N GLY A 120 -4.52 -2.89 -7.39
CA GLY A 120 -5.59 -2.32 -6.57
C GLY A 120 -5.91 -0.85 -6.85
N TRP A 121 -5.61 -0.35 -8.05
CA TRP A 121 -5.97 1.02 -8.49
C TRP A 121 -7.37 1.11 -9.08
N ILE A 122 -7.90 -0.01 -9.55
CA ILE A 122 -9.26 -0.12 -10.05
C ILE A 122 -9.93 -1.34 -9.46
N ARG A 123 -11.25 -1.24 -9.25
CA ARG A 123 -12.11 -2.36 -8.90
C ARG A 123 -13.17 -2.54 -9.98
N THR A 124 -13.34 -3.80 -10.35
CA THR A 124 -14.43 -4.26 -11.19
C THR A 124 -15.56 -4.69 -10.27
N GLU A 125 -16.73 -4.11 -10.43
CA GLU A 125 -17.94 -4.58 -9.75
C GLU A 125 -18.74 -5.40 -10.76
N ARG A 126 -19.15 -6.60 -10.37
CA ARG A 126 -20.20 -7.30 -11.12
C ARG A 126 -21.50 -6.54 -10.87
N PRO A 127 -22.20 -6.07 -11.91
CA PRO A 127 -23.54 -5.51 -11.72
C PRO A 127 -24.41 -6.59 -11.08
N ALA A 128 -25.05 -6.28 -9.94
CA ALA A 128 -25.92 -7.24 -9.26
C ALA A 128 -27.07 -7.77 -10.14
N THR A 129 -27.44 -7.00 -11.16
CA THR A 129 -28.52 -7.28 -12.12
C THR A 129 -28.04 -7.87 -13.46
N ALA A 130 -26.74 -8.01 -13.68
CA ALA A 130 -26.25 -8.65 -14.90
C ALA A 130 -26.33 -10.17 -14.72
N GLY A 131 -27.30 -10.79 -15.38
CA GLY A 131 -27.36 -12.25 -15.53
C GLY A 131 -26.04 -12.82 -16.09
N GLU A 132 -25.90 -14.15 -16.01
CA GLU A 132 -24.68 -14.92 -16.32
C GLU A 132 -23.97 -14.57 -17.66
N ALA A 133 -24.62 -13.90 -18.60
CA ALA A 133 -24.10 -13.60 -19.93
C ALA A 133 -23.14 -12.40 -20.04
N ALA A 134 -23.03 -11.51 -19.03
CA ALA A 134 -22.16 -10.33 -19.13
C ALA A 134 -20.69 -10.67 -18.84
N SER A 135 -19.99 -11.21 -19.84
CA SER A 135 -18.62 -11.73 -19.73
C SER A 135 -17.52 -10.67 -19.62
N CYS A 136 -17.83 -9.38 -19.74
CA CYS A 136 -16.82 -8.32 -19.71
C CYS A 136 -16.75 -7.66 -18.32
N PRO A 137 -15.62 -7.78 -17.60
CA PRO A 137 -15.43 -7.06 -16.35
C PRO A 137 -15.37 -5.56 -16.63
N VAL A 138 -16.34 -4.81 -16.10
CA VAL A 138 -16.43 -3.37 -16.31
C VAL A 138 -15.75 -2.64 -15.16
N VAL A 139 -14.87 -1.69 -15.47
CA VAL A 139 -14.24 -0.82 -14.47
C VAL A 139 -15.33 -0.01 -13.78
N ALA A 140 -15.54 -0.25 -12.49
CA ALA A 140 -16.65 0.36 -11.75
C ALA A 140 -16.18 1.51 -10.87
N ALA A 141 -15.02 1.36 -10.23
CA ALA A 141 -14.47 2.34 -9.32
C ALA A 141 -12.95 2.41 -9.37
N LEU A 142 -12.43 3.62 -9.22
CA LEU A 142 -11.03 3.89 -8.94
C LEU A 142 -10.78 3.80 -7.44
N THR A 143 -9.63 3.27 -7.08
CA THR A 143 -9.20 3.09 -5.69
C THR A 143 -7.78 3.56 -5.49
N ILE A 144 -7.44 3.89 -4.25
CA ILE A 144 -6.07 4.19 -3.83
C ILE A 144 -5.68 3.08 -2.86
N PRO A 145 -4.68 2.24 -3.16
CA PRO A 145 -4.25 1.20 -2.24
C PRO A 145 -3.87 1.79 -0.87
N ALA A 146 -4.26 1.12 0.23
CA ALA A 146 -4.10 1.63 1.58
C ALA A 146 -2.63 1.95 1.92
N ALA A 147 -1.70 1.10 1.49
CA ALA A 147 -0.27 1.32 1.66
C ALA A 147 0.20 2.61 0.95
N VAL A 148 -0.28 2.86 -0.27
CA VAL A 148 0.05 4.07 -1.04
C VAL A 148 -0.57 5.30 -0.38
N LEU A 149 -1.81 5.22 0.11
CA LEU A 149 -2.46 6.32 0.81
C LEU A 149 -1.70 6.71 2.08
N GLN A 150 -1.25 5.73 2.88
CA GLN A 150 -0.41 5.98 4.06
C GLN A 150 0.91 6.67 3.68
N GLN A 151 1.55 6.24 2.59
CA GLN A 151 2.77 6.87 2.09
C GLN A 151 2.53 8.33 1.69
N ILE A 152 1.45 8.63 0.97
CA ILE A 152 1.11 10.01 0.59
C ILE A 152 0.88 10.87 1.83
N ARG A 153 0.13 10.37 2.82
CA ARG A 153 -0.11 11.07 4.08
C ARG A 153 1.18 11.37 4.84
N ALA A 154 2.11 10.40 4.92
CA ALA A 154 3.40 10.59 5.55
C ALA A 154 4.25 11.68 4.86
N THR A 155 4.18 11.76 3.53
CA THR A 155 4.89 12.80 2.76
C THR A 155 4.21 14.17 2.82
N THR A 156 2.87 14.22 2.89
CA THR A 156 2.09 15.48 2.85
C THR A 156 1.94 16.11 4.24
N GLY A 157 1.83 15.28 5.28
CA GLY A 157 1.63 15.73 6.67
C GLY A 157 2.92 16.21 7.37
N LYS A 158 4.09 16.05 6.75
CA LYS A 158 5.33 16.59 7.31
C LYS A 158 5.30 18.12 7.21
N PRO A 159 5.27 18.87 8.33
CA PRO A 159 5.28 20.33 8.27
C PRO A 159 6.52 20.75 7.49
N ARG A 160 6.32 21.49 6.39
CA ARG A 160 7.42 22.13 5.69
C ARG A 160 8.06 23.09 6.71
N ARG A 161 9.16 22.67 7.32
CA ARG A 161 10.01 23.54 8.13
C ARG A 161 10.34 24.73 7.23
N ARG A 162 9.70 25.88 7.49
CA ARG A 162 10.05 27.13 6.84
C ARG A 162 11.50 27.38 7.20
N ALA A 163 12.38 27.42 6.20
CA ALA A 163 13.74 27.88 6.43
C ALA A 163 13.65 29.31 7.01
N PRO A 164 14.40 29.63 8.08
CA PRO A 164 14.52 31.01 8.53
C PRO A 164 15.05 31.83 7.35
N ARG A 165 14.36 32.95 7.07
CA ARG A 165 14.78 33.94 6.10
C ARG A 165 15.89 34.79 6.68
#